data_AF-A0AAD7ABT3-F1
#
_entry.id   AF-A0AAD7ABT3-F1
#
_cell.length_a   1.000
_cell.length_b   1.000
_cell.length_c   1.000
_cell.angle_alpha   90.00
_cell.angle_beta   90.00
_cell.angle_gamma   90.00
#
_symmetry.space_group_name_H-M   'P 1'
#
loop_
_entity.id
_entity.type
_entity.pdbx_description
1 polymer ?
#
loop_
_entity_poly.entity_id
_entity_poly.type
_entity_poly.pdbx_seq_one_letter_code
_entity_poly.pdbx_strand_id
1 'polypeptide(L)'
;CWGYAKRVYRMFPESSSEEDLERNMLEALESVPLASMCRFAIQSSRFADAYFHGLDGADAAWADKKYRGHRALPPQFQEDLRQWKSRR
;
A
#
# COMPACT_ATOMS: atom_id res chain seq x y z
N CYS A 1 -0.85 -5.89 2.41
CA CYS A 1 -0.78 -7.23 3.05
C CYS A 1 -1.40 -8.32 2.18
N TRP A 2 -2.66 -8.17 1.78
CA TRP A 2 -3.40 -9.16 0.97
C TRP A 2 -2.69 -9.64 -0.30
N GLY A 3 -2.02 -8.74 -1.03
CA GLY A 3 -1.25 -9.12 -2.22
C GLY A 3 -0.10 -10.10 -1.94
N TYR A 4 0.53 -10.02 -0.77
CA TYR A 4 1.57 -10.97 -0.35
C TYR A 4 0.95 -12.33 -0.05
N ALA A 5 -0.10 -12.35 0.79
CA ALA A 5 -0.81 -13.57 1.13
C ALA A 5 -1.33 -14.29 -0.11
N LYS A 6 -1.98 -13.57 -1.05
CA LYS A 6 -2.42 -14.15 -2.34
C LYS A 6 -1.28 -14.75 -3.16
N ARG A 7 -0.09 -14.13 -3.13
CA ARG A 7 1.07 -14.65 -3.86
C ARG A 7 1.52 -15.98 -3.26
N VAL A 8 1.57 -16.08 -1.92
CA VAL A 8 1.91 -17.31 -1.21
C VAL A 8 0.83 -18.37 -1.42
N TYR A 9 -0.44 -18.00 -1.31
CA TYR A 9 -1.58 -18.87 -1.57
C TYR A 9 -1.48 -19.58 -2.93
N ARG A 10 -1.10 -18.84 -3.98
CA ARG A 10 -0.92 -19.38 -5.35
C ARG A 10 0.25 -20.35 -5.50
N MET A 11 1.11 -20.51 -4.49
CA MET A 11 2.21 -21.48 -4.50
C MET A 11 1.81 -22.81 -3.87
N PHE A 12 0.69 -22.88 -3.14
CA PHE A 12 0.16 -24.14 -2.63
C PHE A 12 -0.41 -25.00 -3.77
N PRO A 13 -0.45 -26.33 -3.60
CA PRO A 13 -1.08 -27.21 -4.58
C PRO A 13 -2.57 -26.88 -4.74
N GLU A 14 -3.09 -27.07 -5.95
CA GLU A 14 -4.52 -26.99 -6.21
C GLU A 14 -5.24 -28.11 -5.46
N SER A 15 -6.34 -27.78 -4.77
CA SER A 15 -7.21 -28.75 -4.09
C SER A 15 -8.67 -28.42 -4.38
N SER A 16 -9.51 -29.45 -4.41
CA SER A 16 -10.97 -29.33 -4.49
C SER A 16 -11.65 -29.46 -3.13
N SER A 17 -10.90 -29.80 -2.07
CA SER A 17 -11.39 -29.86 -0.69
C SER A 17 -11.40 -28.46 -0.07
N GLU A 18 -12.53 -28.07 0.52
CA GLU A 18 -12.67 -26.78 1.20
C GLU A 18 -11.71 -26.69 2.40
N GLU A 19 -11.52 -27.78 3.12
CA GLU A 19 -10.64 -27.85 4.29
C GLU A 19 -9.18 -27.57 3.93
N ASP A 20 -8.72 -28.08 2.80
CA ASP A 20 -7.37 -27.79 2.28
C ASP A 20 -7.24 -26.33 1.85
N LEU A 21 -8.26 -25.77 1.19
CA LEU A 21 -8.27 -24.37 0.77
C LEU A 21 -8.25 -23.41 1.96
N GLU A 22 -9.02 -23.71 3.01
CA GLU A 22 -9.04 -22.94 4.25
C GLU A 22 -7.68 -22.99 4.95
N ARG A 23 -7.10 -24.19 5.11
CA ARG A 23 -5.77 -24.36 5.72
C ARG A 23 -4.70 -23.58 4.96
N ASN A 24 -4.66 -23.71 3.63
CA ASN A 24 -3.71 -22.99 2.78
C ASN A 24 -3.90 -21.46 2.87
N MET A 25 -5.15 -20.99 3.01
CA MET A 25 -5.47 -19.57 3.16
C MET A 25 -4.97 -19.02 4.50
N LEU A 26 -5.19 -19.75 5.61
CA LEU A 26 -4.69 -19.38 6.93
C LEU A 26 -3.15 -19.34 6.96
N GLU A 27 -2.49 -20.38 6.44
CA GLU A 27 -1.02 -20.41 6.34
C GLU A 27 -0.48 -19.26 5.47
N ALA A 28 -1.14 -18.96 4.35
CA ALA A 28 -0.77 -17.84 3.50
C ALA A 28 -0.91 -16.48 4.21
N LEU A 29 -1.94 -16.31 5.04
CA LEU A 29 -2.12 -15.08 5.84
C LEU A 29 -1.07 -14.95 6.93
N GLU A 30 -0.76 -16.03 7.63
CA GLU A 30 0.25 -16.07 8.70
C GLU A 30 1.67 -15.83 8.15
N SER A 31 1.93 -16.22 6.91
CA SER A 31 3.22 -15.99 6.23
C SER A 31 3.57 -14.53 5.98
N VAL A 32 2.63 -13.58 6.15
CA VAL A 32 2.85 -12.16 5.84
C VAL A 32 3.83 -11.55 6.86
N PRO A 33 5.01 -11.07 6.44
CA PRO A 33 5.97 -10.52 7.39
C PRO A 33 5.45 -9.22 8.04
N LEU A 34 5.73 -9.03 9.33
CA LEU A 34 5.37 -7.82 10.07
C LEU A 34 5.83 -6.53 9.35
N ALA A 35 7.05 -6.54 8.80
CA ALA A 35 7.57 -5.42 8.02
C ALA A 35 6.70 -5.07 6.80
N SER A 36 6.09 -6.05 6.14
CA SER A 36 5.15 -5.83 5.04
C SER A 36 3.82 -5.23 5.53
N MET A 37 3.36 -5.61 6.73
CA MET A 37 2.19 -5.01 7.37
C MET A 37 2.44 -3.54 7.73
N CYS A 38 3.54 -3.25 8.40
CA CYS A 38 3.94 -1.88 8.74
C CYS A 38 4.10 -1.01 7.50
N ARG A 39 4.76 -1.51 6.44
CA ARG A 39 4.89 -0.76 5.17
C ARG A 39 3.54 -0.42 4.56
N PHE A 40 2.60 -1.37 4.55
CA PHE A 40 1.26 -1.13 4.02
C PHE A 40 0.50 -0.09 4.86
N ALA A 41 0.50 -0.21 6.19
CA ALA A 41 -0.16 0.73 7.07
C ALA A 41 0.39 2.15 6.94
N ILE A 42 1.73 2.30 6.88
CA ILE A 42 2.38 3.59 6.67
C ILE A 42 2.01 4.19 5.32
N GLN A 43 2.02 3.39 4.25
CA GLN A 43 1.63 3.88 2.92
C GLN A 43 0.16 4.32 2.91
N SER A 44 -0.76 3.52 3.47
CA SER A 44 -2.17 3.88 3.60
C SER A 44 -2.38 5.17 4.38
N SER A 45 -1.65 5.38 5.48
CA SER A 45 -1.71 6.63 6.25
C SER A 45 -1.28 7.84 5.43
N ARG A 46 -0.28 7.71 4.54
CA ARG A 46 0.21 8.81 3.71
C ARG A 46 -0.76 9.16 2.59
N PHE A 47 -1.42 8.16 2.01
CA PHE A 47 -2.54 8.40 1.09
C PHE A 47 -3.74 9.05 1.80
N ALA A 48 -4.08 8.59 3.02
CA ALA A 48 -5.15 9.19 3.81
C ALA A 48 -4.87 10.67 4.13
N ASP A 49 -3.64 11.00 4.51
CA ASP A 49 -3.17 12.37 4.74
C ASP A 49 -3.27 13.23 3.46
N ALA A 50 -2.83 12.69 2.31
CA ALA A 50 -2.97 13.35 1.02
C ALA A 50 -4.44 13.64 0.65
N TYR A 51 -5.34 12.68 0.88
CA TYR A 51 -6.77 12.87 0.65
C TYR A 51 -7.39 13.87 1.62
N PHE A 52 -6.96 13.88 2.88
CA PHE A 52 -7.39 14.89 3.86
C PHE A 52 -7.02 16.31 3.41
N HIS A 53 -5.88 16.45 2.73
CA HIS A 53 -5.44 17.69 2.11
C HIS A 53 -6.05 17.98 0.73
N GLY A 54 -7.02 17.17 0.28
CA GLY A 54 -7.79 17.40 -0.95
C GLY A 54 -7.08 16.98 -2.24
N LEU A 55 -6.02 16.18 -2.15
CA LEU A 55 -5.34 15.66 -3.35
C LEU A 55 -6.18 14.55 -4.02
N ASP A 56 -6.13 14.48 -5.35
CA ASP A 56 -6.71 13.37 -6.09
C ASP A 56 -5.77 12.14 -6.08
N GLY A 57 -6.22 11.03 -6.67
CA GLY A 57 -5.42 9.79 -6.69
C GLY A 57 -4.07 9.92 -7.42
N ALA A 58 -3.98 10.76 -8.45
CA ALA A 58 -2.75 10.95 -9.20
C ALA A 58 -1.75 11.82 -8.41
N ASP A 59 -2.25 12.88 -7.80
CA ASP A 59 -1.48 13.79 -6.96
C ASP A 59 -1.02 13.11 -5.66
N ALA A 60 -1.89 12.32 -5.04
CA ALA A 60 -1.55 11.54 -3.84
C ALA A 60 -0.46 10.51 -4.15
N ALA A 61 -0.52 9.84 -5.30
CA ALA A 61 0.53 8.92 -5.73
C ALA A 61 1.87 9.63 -6.01
N TRP A 62 1.83 10.84 -6.58
CA TRP A 62 3.02 11.68 -6.70
C TRP A 62 3.59 12.05 -5.33
N ALA A 63 2.74 12.45 -4.39
CA ALA A 63 3.14 12.88 -3.06
C ALA A 63 3.74 11.71 -2.25
N ASP A 64 3.15 10.51 -2.35
CA ASP A 64 3.70 9.27 -1.76
C ASP A 64 5.12 9.00 -2.27
N LYS A 65 5.35 9.18 -3.57
CA LYS A 65 6.65 8.99 -4.22
C LYS A 65 7.66 10.07 -3.83
N LYS A 66 7.27 11.35 -3.84
CA LYS A 66 8.13 12.50 -3.55
C LYS A 66 8.56 12.53 -2.08
N TYR A 67 7.62 12.28 -1.17
CA TYR A 67 7.84 12.44 0.27
C TYR A 67 7.99 11.10 1.01
N ARG A 68 8.56 10.07 0.38
CA ARG A 68 8.54 8.68 0.90
C ARG A 68 8.98 8.52 2.36
N GLY A 69 9.93 9.34 2.80
CA GLY A 69 10.44 9.36 4.18
C GLY A 69 9.63 10.19 5.18
N HIS A 70 8.69 11.02 4.72
CA HIS A 70 7.86 11.85 5.58
C HIS A 70 6.58 11.09 5.96
N ARG A 71 6.20 11.16 7.25
CA ARG A 71 4.98 10.51 7.76
C ARG A 71 3.71 11.32 7.47
N ALA A 72 3.85 12.62 7.20
CA ALA A 72 2.80 13.54 6.79
C ALA A 72 3.34 14.47 5.70
N LEU A 73 2.45 15.08 4.92
CA LEU A 73 2.83 16.04 3.89
C LEU A 73 3.47 17.28 4.53
N PRO A 74 4.67 17.69 4.08
CA PRO A 74 5.29 18.91 4.59
C PRO A 74 4.50 20.14 4.13
N PRO A 75 4.50 21.26 4.87
CA PRO A 75 3.70 22.45 4.53
C PRO A 75 3.92 22.97 3.10
N GLN A 76 5.10 22.78 2.52
CA GLN A 76 5.45 23.25 1.17
C GLN A 76 4.91 22.34 0.04
N PHE A 77 4.21 21.24 0.34
CA PHE A 77 3.82 20.24 -0.66
C PHE A 77 2.99 20.80 -1.82
N GLN A 78 2.19 21.85 -1.56
CA GLN A 78 1.35 22.47 -2.58
C GLN A 78 2.17 23.19 -3.65
N GLU A 79 3.29 23.83 -3.28
CA GLU A 79 4.18 24.50 -4.22
C GLU A 79 4.91 23.49 -5.08
N ASP A 80 5.45 22.44 -4.46
CA ASP A 80 6.11 21.33 -5.15
C ASP A 80 5.14 20.65 -6.13
N LEU A 81 3.87 20.47 -5.74
CA LEU A 81 2.84 19.88 -6.60
C LEU A 81 2.53 20.79 -7.79
N ARG A 82 2.39 22.10 -7.58
CA ARG A 82 2.18 23.07 -8.67
C ARG A 82 3.33 23.05 -9.69
N GLN A 83 4.57 23.04 -9.21
CA GLN A 83 5.77 22.95 -10.06
C GLN A 83 5.87 21.61 -10.80
N TRP A 84 5.45 20.51 -10.18
CA TRP A 84 5.42 19.22 -10.85
C TRP A 84 4.37 19.19 -11.96
N LYS A 85 3.16 19.70 -11.70
CA LYS A 85 2.10 19.79 -12.71
C LYS A 85 2.47 20.68 -13.89
N SER A 86 3.23 21.76 -13.68
CA SER A 86 3.64 22.65 -14.78
C SER A 86 4.70 22.06 -15.71
N ARG A 87 5.38 20.98 -15.30
CA ARG A 87 6.41 20.29 -16.10
C ARG A 87 5.85 19.12 -16.91
N ARG A 88 4.57 18.82 -16.76
CA ARG A 88 3.86 17.71 -17.39
C ARG A 88 2.95 18.23 -18.50
#